data_AF-A0A7S1TZ85-F1
#
_entry.id   AF-A0A7S1TZ85-F1
#
_cell.length_a   1.000
_cell.length_b   1.000
_cell.length_c   1.000
_cell.angle_alpha   90.00
_cell.angle_beta   90.00
_cell.angle_gamma   90.00
#
_symmetry.space_group_name_H-M   'P 1'
#
loop_
_entity.id
_entity.type
_entity.pdbx_description
1 polymer ?
#
loop_
_entity_poly.entity_id
_entity_poly.type
_entity_poly.pdbx_seq_one_letter_code
_entity_poly.pdbx_strand_id
1 'polypeptide(L)'
;DEELKAAAAEDGGLDAEAEAEAVEAEAAEEKAQAKTLDAAALAEYNAKMARRGVLYLSRIPPFMKPQKVRHLLAVHGEVTRVFLAAEDRSNRKARRRSGGSKAKRYDEGWVEFAEKKVAKRVALSLNNTKIGGSRRSYYHEDIWNIKYLKGFKWDHLTEKLAYERRVREHRMRAEMLQARRENAMLLDLADQGKALRAMEGRKRKRAAAAAEAGGAGAADAE
;
A
#
# COMPACT_ATOMS: atom_id res chain seq x y z
N ASP A 1 40.73 -7.67 31.58
CA ASP A 1 39.78 -7.17 30.55
C ASP A 1 38.40 -7.82 30.62
N GLU A 2 37.91 -8.12 31.82
CA GLU A 2 36.57 -8.69 32.03
C GLU A 2 35.53 -7.65 32.50
N GLU A 3 35.94 -6.38 32.66
CA GLU A 3 35.05 -5.27 33.02
C GLU A 3 34.52 -4.47 31.82
N LEU A 4 35.01 -4.71 30.60
CA LEU A 4 34.58 -3.98 29.39
C LEU A 4 33.47 -4.68 28.60
N LYS A 5 32.91 -5.80 29.09
CA LYS A 5 31.91 -6.60 28.37
C LYS A 5 30.52 -6.66 29.01
N ALA A 6 30.33 -5.97 30.13
CA ALA A 6 29.04 -5.88 30.82
C ALA A 6 28.19 -4.66 30.39
N ALA A 7 28.72 -3.75 29.58
CA ALA A 7 28.05 -2.48 29.24
C ALA A 7 27.25 -2.48 27.91
N ALA A 8 27.13 -3.60 27.21
CA ALA A 8 26.56 -3.62 25.85
C ALA A 8 25.24 -4.40 25.70
N ALA A 9 24.60 -4.80 26.79
CA ALA A 9 23.45 -5.72 26.74
C ALA A 9 22.14 -5.20 27.36
N GLU A 10 22.07 -3.96 27.88
CA GLU A 10 20.84 -3.45 28.53
C GLU A 10 20.17 -2.23 27.86
N ASP A 11 20.66 -1.72 26.72
CA ASP A 11 20.21 -0.41 26.20
C ASP A 11 19.60 -0.45 24.79
N GLY A 12 18.88 -1.53 24.44
CA GLY A 12 18.29 -1.66 23.09
C GLY A 12 16.86 -2.18 23.02
N GLY A 13 16.29 -2.58 24.16
CA GLY A 13 14.93 -3.12 24.25
C GLY A 13 13.91 -2.13 24.81
N LEU A 14 14.35 -1.20 25.67
CA LEU A 14 13.49 -0.23 26.35
C LEU A 14 13.12 0.96 25.45
N ASP A 15 13.99 1.33 24.51
CA ASP A 15 13.76 2.48 23.62
C ASP A 15 12.68 2.22 22.56
N ALA A 16 12.57 0.99 22.04
CA ALA A 16 11.61 0.69 20.98
C ALA A 16 10.15 0.59 21.48
N GLU A 17 9.95 0.15 22.73
CA GLU A 17 8.62 0.14 23.36
C GLU A 17 8.23 1.53 23.85
N ALA A 18 9.16 2.31 24.39
CA ALA A 18 8.94 3.70 24.79
C ALA A 18 8.69 4.62 23.59
N GLU A 19 9.39 4.43 22.47
CA GLU A 19 9.11 5.16 21.21
C GLU A 19 7.74 4.76 20.62
N ALA A 20 7.33 3.49 20.73
CA ALA A 20 6.02 3.06 20.27
C ALA A 20 4.86 3.61 21.11
N GLU A 21 5.02 3.65 22.44
CA GLU A 21 4.04 4.28 23.35
C GLU A 21 3.98 5.80 23.17
N ALA A 22 5.11 6.48 22.94
CA ALA A 22 5.14 7.91 22.68
C ALA A 22 4.43 8.27 21.36
N VAL A 23 4.61 7.45 20.31
CA VAL A 23 3.93 7.62 19.02
C VAL A 23 2.43 7.31 19.12
N GLU A 24 2.01 6.34 19.94
CA GLU A 24 0.59 6.10 20.21
C GLU A 24 -0.06 7.20 21.05
N ALA A 25 0.67 7.79 22.01
CA ALA A 25 0.21 8.89 22.83
C ALA A 25 0.04 10.19 22.02
N GLU A 26 1.02 10.56 21.17
CA GLU A 26 0.89 11.70 20.25
C GLU A 26 -0.27 11.50 19.26
N ALA A 27 -0.43 10.30 18.71
CA ALA A 27 -1.54 9.99 17.81
C ALA A 27 -2.90 9.98 18.51
N ALA A 28 -2.95 9.70 19.82
CA ALA A 28 -4.16 9.78 20.63
C ALA A 28 -4.50 11.25 20.98
N GLU A 29 -3.49 12.08 21.24
CA GLU A 29 -3.64 13.51 21.52
C GLU A 29 -4.05 14.29 20.26
N GLU A 30 -3.47 13.97 19.10
CA GLU A 30 -3.87 14.55 17.81
C GLU A 30 -5.32 14.15 17.43
N LYS A 31 -5.73 12.91 17.76
CA LYS A 31 -7.13 12.44 17.62
C LYS A 31 -8.09 13.08 18.63
N ALA A 32 -7.61 13.47 19.81
CA ALA A 32 -8.39 14.18 20.82
C ALA A 32 -8.58 15.66 20.45
N GLN A 33 -7.54 16.31 19.93
CA GLN A 33 -7.59 17.68 19.43
C GLN A 33 -8.42 17.83 18.14
N ALA A 34 -8.59 16.75 17.36
CA ALA A 34 -9.48 16.73 16.20
C ALA A 34 -11.00 16.66 16.51
N LYS A 35 -11.41 16.57 17.78
CA LYS A 35 -12.81 16.39 18.18
C LYS A 35 -13.44 17.61 18.84
N THR A 36 -13.72 18.65 18.05
CA THR A 36 -14.91 19.51 18.24
C THR A 36 -15.35 20.10 16.89
N LEU A 37 -15.73 19.26 15.93
CA LEU A 37 -16.54 19.74 14.80
C LEU A 37 -17.95 19.95 15.32
N ASP A 38 -18.43 21.18 15.24
CA ASP A 38 -19.78 21.58 15.64
C ASP A 38 -20.81 20.63 14.98
N ALA A 39 -21.74 20.08 15.77
CA ALA A 39 -22.66 19.04 15.32
C ALA A 39 -23.51 19.51 14.12
N ALA A 40 -23.79 20.82 14.06
CA ALA A 40 -24.44 21.46 12.93
C ALA A 40 -23.62 21.36 11.63
N ALA A 41 -22.31 21.64 11.68
CA ALA A 41 -21.43 21.55 10.53
C ALA A 41 -21.32 20.12 9.98
N LEU A 42 -21.32 19.12 10.88
CA LEU A 42 -21.32 17.70 10.48
C LEU A 42 -22.63 17.30 9.79
N ALA A 43 -23.78 17.75 10.33
CA ALA A 43 -25.08 17.50 9.73
C ALA A 43 -25.19 18.12 8.33
N GLU A 44 -24.71 19.36 8.15
CA GLU A 44 -24.67 20.02 6.84
C GLU A 44 -23.77 19.27 5.84
N TYR A 45 -22.60 18.83 6.29
CA TYR A 45 -21.68 18.05 5.45
C TYR A 45 -22.33 16.73 4.99
N ASN A 46 -22.96 16.01 5.92
CA ASN A 46 -23.67 14.76 5.62
C ASN A 46 -24.85 15.00 4.65
N ALA A 47 -25.59 16.10 4.82
CA ALA A 47 -26.66 16.48 3.90
C ALA A 47 -26.11 16.79 2.49
N LYS A 48 -24.98 17.50 2.39
CA LYS A 48 -24.29 17.75 1.11
C LYS A 48 -23.87 16.42 0.47
N MET A 49 -23.25 15.51 1.21
CA MET A 49 -22.86 14.18 0.74
C MET A 49 -24.05 13.32 0.27
N ALA A 50 -25.17 13.38 0.97
CA ALA A 50 -26.40 12.68 0.59
C ALA A 50 -26.97 13.18 -0.76
N ARG A 51 -26.78 14.47 -1.08
CA ARG A 51 -27.21 15.06 -2.37
C ARG A 51 -26.29 14.71 -3.54
N ARG A 52 -25.03 14.36 -3.30
CA ARG A 52 -24.07 13.99 -4.36
C ARG A 52 -24.49 12.76 -5.14
N GLY A 53 -24.08 12.72 -6.40
CA GLY A 53 -24.30 11.60 -7.31
C GLY A 53 -23.06 11.27 -8.11
N VAL A 54 -22.85 9.98 -8.37
CA VAL A 54 -21.67 9.49 -9.08
C VAL A 54 -22.07 8.97 -10.47
N LEU A 55 -21.27 9.34 -11.45
CA LEU A 55 -21.29 8.83 -12.81
C LEU A 55 -20.15 7.85 -13.02
N TYR A 56 -20.46 6.75 -13.70
CA TYR A 56 -19.51 5.77 -14.18
C TYR A 56 -19.23 6.00 -15.66
N LEU A 57 -17.96 6.00 -16.03
CA LEU A 57 -17.48 6.04 -17.41
C LEU A 57 -16.89 4.67 -17.73
N SER A 58 -17.52 3.96 -18.66
CA SER A 58 -17.12 2.60 -19.04
C SER A 58 -15.90 2.59 -19.96
N ARG A 59 -15.70 3.68 -20.72
CA ARG A 59 -14.59 3.82 -21.66
C ARG A 59 -14.07 5.24 -21.63
N ILE A 60 -12.76 5.37 -21.51
CA ILE A 60 -12.08 6.66 -21.53
C ILE A 60 -11.21 6.73 -22.78
N PRO A 61 -11.34 7.79 -23.61
CA PRO A 61 -10.50 7.96 -24.77
C PRO A 61 -8.99 7.96 -24.46
N PRO A 62 -8.14 7.47 -25.37
CA PRO A 62 -6.69 7.53 -25.21
C PRO A 62 -6.20 8.95 -24.93
N PHE A 63 -5.18 9.10 -24.09
CA PHE A 63 -4.59 10.40 -23.70
C PHE A 63 -5.50 11.32 -22.88
N MET A 64 -6.75 10.94 -22.61
CA MET A 64 -7.64 11.75 -21.78
C MET A 64 -7.21 11.67 -20.30
N LYS A 65 -6.89 12.83 -19.72
CA LYS A 65 -6.52 12.96 -18.31
C LYS A 65 -7.75 13.28 -17.44
N PRO A 66 -7.74 12.95 -16.13
CA PRO A 66 -8.83 13.30 -15.21
C PRO A 66 -9.22 14.79 -15.24
N GLN A 67 -8.23 15.68 -15.39
CA GLN A 67 -8.44 17.12 -15.50
C GLN A 67 -9.26 17.51 -16.73
N LYS A 68 -9.05 16.83 -17.86
CA LYS A 68 -9.82 17.11 -19.09
C LYS A 68 -11.26 16.64 -18.95
N VAL A 69 -11.48 15.46 -18.35
CA VAL A 69 -12.83 14.95 -18.05
C VAL A 69 -13.60 15.94 -17.16
N ARG A 70 -12.94 16.43 -16.09
CA ARG A 70 -13.50 17.46 -15.21
C ARG A 70 -13.91 18.69 -16.00
N HIS A 71 -13.02 19.23 -16.83
CA HIS A 71 -13.30 20.44 -17.60
C HIS A 71 -14.49 20.25 -18.58
N LEU A 72 -14.57 19.11 -19.26
CA LEU A 72 -15.67 18.82 -20.18
C LEU A 72 -17.01 18.70 -19.47
N LEU A 73 -17.03 18.04 -18.31
CA LEU A 73 -18.26 17.81 -17.54
C LEU A 73 -18.66 19.00 -16.65
N ALA A 74 -17.73 19.89 -16.31
CA ALA A 74 -17.97 21.08 -15.51
C ALA A 74 -18.98 22.04 -16.16
N VAL A 75 -19.14 21.99 -17.49
CA VAL A 75 -20.13 22.79 -18.23
C VAL A 75 -21.57 22.43 -17.82
N HIS A 76 -21.82 21.20 -17.41
CA HIS A 76 -23.16 20.73 -17.06
C HIS A 76 -23.49 20.88 -15.57
N GLY A 77 -22.49 21.13 -14.73
CA GLY A 77 -22.65 21.39 -13.30
C GLY A 77 -21.38 21.17 -12.50
N GLU A 78 -21.47 21.41 -11.19
CA GLU A 78 -20.33 21.33 -10.29
C GLU A 78 -19.85 19.89 -10.10
N VAL A 79 -18.65 19.61 -10.61
CA VAL A 79 -17.93 18.35 -10.42
C VAL A 79 -17.05 18.47 -9.18
N THR A 80 -17.25 17.60 -8.19
CA THR A 80 -16.45 17.62 -6.96
C THR A 80 -15.22 16.73 -7.11
N ARG A 81 -15.40 15.43 -7.40
CA ARG A 81 -14.32 14.43 -7.45
C ARG A 81 -14.28 13.73 -8.80
N VAL A 82 -13.07 13.40 -9.26
CA VAL A 82 -12.84 12.63 -10.50
C VAL A 82 -11.74 11.62 -10.26
N PHE A 83 -12.00 10.37 -10.63
CA PHE A 83 -11.05 9.27 -10.48
C PHE A 83 -11.12 8.42 -11.73
N LEU A 84 -9.97 8.16 -12.33
CA LEU A 84 -9.86 7.28 -13.49
C LEU A 84 -8.95 6.10 -13.08
N ALA A 85 -9.47 4.88 -13.16
CA ALA A 85 -8.69 3.67 -12.93
C ALA A 85 -7.74 3.48 -14.11
N ALA A 86 -6.45 3.42 -13.80
CA ALA A 86 -5.44 3.14 -14.81
C ALA A 86 -5.61 1.71 -15.34
N GLU A 87 -5.25 1.53 -16.61
CA GLU A 87 -5.17 0.18 -17.20
C GLU A 87 -4.29 -0.75 -16.34
N ASP A 88 -4.60 -2.05 -16.34
CA ASP A 88 -3.81 -3.03 -15.60
C ASP A 88 -2.33 -2.97 -16.00
N ARG A 89 -1.44 -3.17 -15.03
CA ARG A 89 0.01 -3.07 -15.24
C ARG A 89 0.51 -4.10 -16.26
N SER A 90 -0.10 -5.27 -16.31
CA SER A 90 0.24 -6.35 -17.24
C SER A 90 -0.17 -5.97 -18.66
N ASN A 91 -1.40 -5.47 -18.82
CA ASN A 91 -1.91 -4.96 -20.11
C ASN A 91 -1.05 -3.82 -20.64
N ARG A 92 -0.65 -2.88 -19.76
CA ARG A 92 0.28 -1.82 -20.11
C ARG A 92 1.64 -2.34 -20.55
N LYS A 93 2.19 -3.35 -19.86
CA LYS A 93 3.48 -3.95 -20.18
C LYS A 93 3.43 -4.68 -21.53
N ALA A 94 2.37 -5.46 -21.77
CA ALA A 94 2.14 -6.14 -23.05
C ALA A 94 2.05 -5.15 -24.21
N ARG A 95 1.26 -4.08 -24.05
CA ARG A 95 1.10 -3.00 -25.05
C ARG A 95 2.40 -2.26 -25.33
N ARG A 96 3.23 -2.02 -24.31
CA ARG A 96 4.55 -1.42 -24.50
C ARG A 96 5.52 -2.36 -25.22
N ARG A 97 5.42 -3.67 -24.96
CA ARG A 97 6.26 -4.68 -25.61
C ARG A 97 5.90 -4.86 -27.08
N SER A 98 4.62 -4.73 -27.44
CA SER A 98 4.14 -4.81 -28.83
C SER A 98 4.31 -3.50 -29.63
N GLY A 99 5.07 -2.51 -29.13
CA GLY A 99 5.32 -1.25 -29.83
C GLY A 99 4.18 -0.22 -29.75
N GLY A 100 3.17 -0.45 -28.92
CA GLY A 100 2.07 0.49 -28.71
C GLY A 100 2.48 1.76 -27.95
N SER A 101 1.57 2.75 -27.92
CA SER A 101 1.79 4.05 -27.24
C SER A 101 2.27 3.89 -25.79
N LYS A 102 3.20 4.74 -25.33
CA LYS A 102 3.69 4.69 -23.94
C LYS A 102 2.78 5.44 -22.95
N ALA A 103 1.80 6.20 -23.45
CA ALA A 103 0.92 7.01 -22.64
C ALA A 103 0.06 6.17 -21.70
N LYS A 104 -0.24 6.73 -20.52
CA LYS A 104 -1.12 6.10 -19.54
C LYS A 104 -2.55 6.10 -20.08
N ARG A 105 -3.15 4.90 -20.13
CA ARG A 105 -4.57 4.72 -20.45
C ARG A 105 -5.34 4.44 -19.17
N TYR A 106 -6.63 4.69 -19.25
CA TYR A 106 -7.58 4.44 -18.18
C TYR A 106 -8.68 3.57 -18.75
N ASP A 107 -9.06 2.53 -18.02
CA ASP A 107 -10.09 1.59 -18.47
C ASP A 107 -11.46 2.09 -17.98
N GLU A 108 -11.55 2.48 -16.71
CA GLU A 108 -12.79 2.88 -16.06
C GLU A 108 -12.65 4.25 -15.38
N GLY A 109 -13.76 4.97 -15.21
CA GLY A 109 -13.79 6.27 -14.57
C GLY A 109 -15.02 6.50 -13.70
N TRP A 110 -14.84 7.29 -12.65
CA TRP A 110 -15.89 7.74 -11.75
C TRP A 110 -15.82 9.25 -11.57
N VAL A 111 -16.96 9.91 -11.74
CA VAL A 111 -17.10 11.36 -11.61
C VAL A 111 -18.22 11.65 -10.63
N GLU A 112 -17.92 12.40 -9.57
CA GLU A 112 -18.90 12.85 -8.59
C GLU A 112 -19.35 14.27 -8.90
N PHE A 113 -20.67 14.44 -9.03
CA PHE A 113 -21.31 15.76 -9.07
C PHE A 113 -21.85 16.13 -7.69
N ALA A 114 -21.86 17.43 -7.40
CA ALA A 114 -22.45 17.99 -6.18
C ALA A 114 -23.94 17.59 -6.03
N GLU A 115 -24.66 17.46 -7.14
CA GLU A 115 -26.07 17.08 -7.15
C GLU A 115 -26.37 15.84 -8.01
N LYS A 116 -27.08 14.87 -7.42
CA LYS A 116 -27.53 13.64 -8.09
C LYS A 116 -28.53 13.91 -9.21
N LYS A 117 -29.30 15.01 -9.16
CA LYS A 117 -30.24 15.39 -10.22
C LYS A 117 -29.48 15.78 -11.50
N VAL A 118 -28.41 16.56 -11.35
CA VAL A 118 -27.51 16.94 -12.44
C VAL A 118 -26.82 15.70 -13.00
N ALA A 119 -26.26 14.84 -12.16
CA ALA A 119 -25.65 13.60 -12.59
C ALA A 119 -26.61 12.75 -13.46
N LYS A 120 -27.86 12.55 -13.03
CA LYS A 120 -28.88 11.83 -13.81
C LYS A 120 -29.14 12.46 -15.17
N ARG A 121 -29.30 13.79 -15.21
CA ARG A 121 -29.53 14.53 -16.46
C ARG A 121 -28.34 14.35 -17.41
N VAL A 122 -27.13 14.55 -16.90
CA VAL A 122 -25.87 14.39 -17.65
C VAL A 122 -25.76 12.98 -18.23
N ALA A 123 -26.02 11.94 -17.43
CA ALA A 123 -26.00 10.57 -17.93
C ALA A 123 -27.02 10.31 -19.05
N LEU A 124 -28.24 10.85 -18.93
CA LEU A 124 -29.26 10.68 -19.97
C LEU A 124 -28.94 11.47 -21.25
N SER A 125 -28.41 12.69 -21.12
CA SER A 125 -28.15 13.58 -22.24
C SER A 125 -26.84 13.29 -22.97
N LEU A 126 -25.76 12.96 -22.26
CA LEU A 126 -24.44 12.77 -22.87
C LEU A 126 -24.15 11.32 -23.25
N ASN A 127 -24.82 10.34 -22.67
CA ASN A 127 -24.55 8.95 -23.03
C ASN A 127 -24.83 8.70 -24.53
N ASN A 128 -23.89 8.03 -25.20
CA ASN A 128 -23.88 7.77 -26.64
C ASN A 128 -23.84 9.03 -27.54
N THR A 129 -23.45 10.19 -26.99
CA THR A 129 -23.19 11.39 -27.78
C THR A 129 -21.69 11.56 -28.05
N LYS A 130 -21.34 12.26 -29.13
CA LYS A 130 -19.94 12.60 -29.40
C LYS A 130 -19.44 13.61 -28.38
N ILE A 131 -18.16 13.50 -27.98
CA ILE A 131 -17.53 14.47 -27.09
C ILE A 131 -17.46 15.85 -27.76
N GLY A 132 -17.19 15.87 -29.08
CA GLY A 132 -17.23 17.08 -29.89
C GLY A 132 -16.08 18.05 -29.60
N GLY A 133 -16.35 19.34 -29.75
CA GLY A 133 -15.37 20.42 -29.69
C GLY A 133 -14.82 20.79 -31.08
N SER A 134 -13.61 21.33 -31.15
CA SER A 134 -12.96 21.65 -32.43
C SER A 134 -12.70 20.39 -33.25
N ARG A 135 -12.89 20.45 -34.58
CA ARG A 135 -12.59 19.33 -35.51
C ARG A 135 -11.13 18.85 -35.44
N ARG A 136 -10.21 19.71 -34.98
CA ARG A 136 -8.79 19.36 -34.78
C ARG A 136 -8.51 18.75 -33.40
N SER A 137 -9.50 18.67 -32.53
CA SER A 137 -9.39 18.06 -31.20
C SER A 137 -9.22 16.56 -31.33
N TYR A 138 -8.34 15.99 -30.50
CA TYR A 138 -8.11 14.55 -30.44
C TYR A 138 -9.38 13.75 -30.12
N TYR A 139 -10.32 14.37 -29.40
CA TYR A 139 -11.51 13.72 -28.87
C TYR A 139 -12.78 13.99 -29.67
N HIS A 140 -12.70 14.66 -30.82
CA HIS A 140 -13.87 15.16 -31.53
C HIS A 140 -14.86 14.05 -31.91
N GLU A 141 -14.33 12.92 -32.39
CA GLU A 141 -15.12 11.79 -32.86
C GLU A 141 -15.38 10.72 -31.79
N ASP A 142 -14.74 10.84 -30.63
CA ASP A 142 -14.97 9.93 -29.52
C ASP A 142 -16.40 10.06 -28.99
N ILE A 143 -16.94 8.95 -28.48
CA ILE A 143 -18.30 8.85 -27.95
C ILE A 143 -18.24 8.71 -26.43
N TRP A 144 -19.10 9.45 -25.74
CA TRP A 144 -19.31 9.30 -24.31
C TRP A 144 -20.05 7.99 -24.00
N ASN A 145 -19.46 7.16 -23.13
CA ASN A 145 -20.13 6.01 -22.54
C ASN A 145 -20.24 6.23 -21.03
N ILE A 146 -21.41 6.73 -20.60
CA ILE A 146 -21.63 7.22 -19.23
C ILE A 146 -22.89 6.58 -18.66
N LYS A 147 -22.81 6.12 -17.41
CA LYS A 147 -23.94 5.57 -16.66
C LYS A 147 -24.06 6.22 -15.28
N TYR A 148 -25.26 6.64 -14.91
CA TYR A 148 -25.54 7.06 -13.54
C TYR A 148 -25.69 5.85 -12.62
N LEU A 149 -25.02 5.88 -11.47
CA LEU A 149 -25.10 4.81 -10.47
C LEU A 149 -26.07 5.20 -9.35
N LYS A 150 -27.25 4.59 -9.32
CA LYS A 150 -28.26 4.82 -8.27
C LYS A 150 -27.79 4.21 -6.95
N GLY A 151 -27.83 5.00 -5.87
CA GLY A 151 -27.45 4.55 -4.52
C GLY A 151 -25.94 4.42 -4.29
N PHE A 152 -25.13 4.60 -5.33
CA PHE A 152 -23.69 4.57 -5.23
C PHE A 152 -23.14 5.92 -4.77
N LYS A 153 -22.22 5.88 -3.81
CA LYS A 153 -21.51 7.04 -3.26
C LYS A 153 -20.02 6.89 -3.49
N TRP A 154 -19.30 8.01 -3.51
CA TRP A 154 -17.85 7.99 -3.68
C TRP A 154 -17.15 7.15 -2.61
N ASP A 155 -17.68 7.15 -1.39
CA ASP A 155 -17.10 6.43 -0.27
C ASP A 155 -17.05 4.93 -0.52
N HIS A 156 -18.04 4.35 -1.19
CA HIS A 156 -18.05 2.94 -1.58
C HIS A 156 -16.89 2.58 -2.54
N LEU A 157 -16.51 3.50 -3.42
CA LEU A 157 -15.37 3.30 -4.33
C LEU A 157 -14.06 3.27 -3.54
N THR A 158 -13.87 4.26 -2.66
CA THR A 158 -12.65 4.39 -1.87
C THR A 158 -12.55 3.29 -0.82
N GLU A 159 -13.67 2.87 -0.24
CA GLU A 159 -13.73 1.80 0.75
C GLU A 159 -13.32 0.47 0.13
N LYS A 160 -13.87 0.09 -1.03
CA LYS A 160 -13.46 -1.12 -1.74
C LYS A 160 -11.96 -1.10 -2.05
N LEU A 161 -11.46 0.01 -2.62
CA LEU A 161 -10.05 0.15 -2.98
C LEU A 161 -9.13 0.19 -1.75
N ALA A 162 -9.58 0.75 -0.63
CA ALA A 162 -8.83 0.76 0.63
C ALA A 162 -8.84 -0.61 1.28
N TYR A 163 -9.97 -1.33 1.26
CA TYR A 163 -10.09 -2.69 1.75
C TYR A 163 -9.16 -3.64 1.00
N GLU A 164 -9.21 -3.66 -0.34
CA GLU A 164 -8.33 -4.51 -1.15
C GLU A 164 -6.84 -4.20 -0.91
N ARG A 165 -6.48 -2.92 -0.74
CA ARG A 165 -5.12 -2.52 -0.38
C ARG A 165 -4.72 -3.02 1.01
N ARG A 166 -5.57 -2.83 2.02
CA ARG A 166 -5.34 -3.30 3.40
C ARG A 166 -5.18 -4.82 3.46
N VAL A 167 -6.04 -5.57 2.77
CA VAL A 167 -5.94 -7.04 2.72
C VAL A 167 -4.62 -7.48 2.09
N ARG A 168 -4.23 -6.86 0.96
CA ARG A 168 -2.96 -7.16 0.29
C ARG A 168 -1.77 -6.84 1.18
N GLU A 169 -1.76 -5.66 1.80
CA GLU A 169 -0.68 -5.23 2.68
C GLU A 169 -0.56 -6.13 3.92
N HIS A 170 -1.69 -6.47 4.55
CA HIS A 170 -1.72 -7.38 5.68
C HIS A 170 -1.17 -8.76 5.31
N ARG A 171 -1.57 -9.31 4.15
CA ARG A 171 -1.04 -10.59 3.66
C ARG A 171 0.46 -10.53 3.43
N MET A 172 0.96 -9.51 2.73
CA MET A 172 2.39 -9.33 2.50
C MET A 172 3.17 -9.17 3.81
N ARG A 173 2.61 -8.45 4.78
CA ARG A 173 3.21 -8.24 6.10
C ARG A 173 3.28 -9.54 6.90
N ALA A 174 2.22 -10.35 6.85
CA ALA A 174 2.19 -11.66 7.50
C ALA A 174 3.23 -12.60 6.87
N GLU A 175 3.33 -12.64 5.54
CA GLU A 175 4.34 -13.41 4.81
C GLU A 175 5.77 -12.95 5.17
N MET A 176 6.02 -11.63 5.23
CA MET A 176 7.32 -11.10 5.66
C MET A 176 7.65 -11.44 7.12
N LEU A 177 6.65 -11.40 8.02
CA LEU A 177 6.85 -11.72 9.43
C LEU A 177 7.18 -13.21 9.61
N GLN A 178 6.52 -14.08 8.87
CA GLN A 178 6.82 -15.51 8.85
C GLN A 178 8.25 -15.76 8.36
N ALA A 179 8.63 -15.17 7.22
CA ALA A 179 9.98 -15.30 6.69
C ALA A 179 11.05 -14.76 7.66
N ARG A 180 10.78 -13.65 8.36
CA ARG A 180 11.69 -13.11 9.39
C ARG A 180 11.85 -14.05 10.57
N ARG A 181 10.77 -14.68 11.05
CA ARG A 181 10.83 -15.68 12.14
C ARG A 181 11.64 -16.90 11.72
N GLU A 182 11.38 -17.44 10.53
CA GLU A 182 12.14 -18.57 9.98
C GLU A 182 13.63 -18.23 9.83
N ASN A 183 13.96 -17.06 9.28
CA ASN A 183 15.35 -16.61 9.16
C ASN A 183 16.03 -16.43 10.53
N ALA A 184 15.33 -15.88 11.53
CA ALA A 184 15.88 -15.73 12.87
C ALA A 184 16.19 -17.08 13.53
N MET A 185 15.28 -18.05 13.39
CA MET A 185 15.49 -19.42 13.89
C MET A 185 16.68 -20.11 13.20
N LEU A 186 16.84 -19.92 11.88
CA LEU A 186 17.97 -20.48 11.13
C LEU A 186 19.31 -19.88 11.56
N LEU A 187 19.35 -18.58 11.88
CA LEU A 187 20.56 -17.93 12.39
C LEU A 187 20.94 -18.47 13.78
N ASP A 188 19.98 -18.60 14.69
CA ASP A 188 20.21 -19.16 16.03
C ASP A 188 20.73 -20.61 15.94
N LEU A 189 20.10 -21.45 15.11
CA LEU A 189 20.53 -22.84 14.92
C LEU A 189 21.94 -22.93 14.30
N ALA A 190 22.29 -22.02 13.39
CA ALA A 190 23.63 -21.94 12.80
C ALA A 190 24.69 -21.56 13.85
N ASP A 191 24.35 -20.63 14.76
CA ASP A 191 25.26 -20.20 15.82
C ASP A 191 25.42 -21.28 16.91
N GLN A 192 24.36 -21.98 17.27
CA GLN A 192 24.42 -23.19 18.11
C GLN A 192 25.30 -24.27 17.46
N GLY A 193 25.14 -24.51 16.16
CA GLY A 193 25.97 -25.44 15.39
C GLY A 193 27.46 -25.09 15.40
N LYS A 194 27.80 -23.79 15.26
CA LYS A 194 29.19 -23.32 15.39
C LYS A 194 29.73 -23.53 16.81
N ALA A 195 28.92 -23.22 17.83
CA ALA A 195 29.31 -23.38 19.23
C ALA A 195 29.59 -24.84 19.59
N LEU A 196 28.73 -25.76 19.16
CA LEU A 196 28.90 -27.21 19.33
C LEU A 196 30.20 -27.70 18.65
N ARG A 197 30.43 -27.33 17.38
CA ARG A 197 31.67 -27.68 16.66
C ARG A 197 32.92 -27.14 17.37
N ALA A 198 32.87 -25.91 17.90
CA ALA A 198 33.97 -25.33 18.65
C ALA A 198 34.22 -26.07 19.99
N MET A 199 33.18 -26.56 20.66
CA MET A 199 33.31 -27.38 21.86
C MET A 199 33.89 -28.77 21.55
N GLU A 200 33.39 -29.44 20.51
CA GLU A 200 33.94 -30.72 20.05
C GLU A 200 35.41 -30.61 19.65
N GLY A 201 35.77 -29.55 18.90
CA GLY A 201 37.16 -29.27 18.55
C GLY A 201 38.05 -29.07 19.78
N ARG A 202 37.58 -28.34 20.80
CA ARG A 202 38.30 -28.18 22.08
C ARG A 202 38.45 -29.51 22.83
N LYS A 203 37.39 -30.32 22.90
CA LYS A 203 37.43 -31.65 23.53
C LYS A 203 38.41 -32.58 22.81
N ARG A 204 38.39 -32.63 21.48
CA ARG A 204 39.33 -33.43 20.67
C ARG A 204 40.79 -33.00 20.88
N LYS A 205 41.06 -31.69 20.89
CA LYS A 205 42.41 -31.16 21.17
C LYS A 205 42.89 -31.53 22.58
N ARG A 206 42.03 -31.42 23.60
CA ARG A 206 42.36 -31.84 24.97
C ARG A 206 42.61 -33.35 25.07
N ALA A 207 41.80 -34.17 24.40
CA ALA A 207 41.99 -35.61 24.36
C ALA A 207 43.31 -36.00 23.66
N ALA A 208 43.64 -35.34 22.55
CA ALA A 208 44.92 -35.53 21.86
C ALA A 208 46.12 -35.11 22.72
N ALA A 209 46.05 -33.95 23.38
CA ALA A 209 47.11 -33.50 24.29
C ALA A 209 47.29 -34.41 25.52
N ALA A 210 46.20 -34.95 26.07
CA ALA A 210 46.26 -35.93 27.15
C ALA A 210 46.88 -37.27 26.71
N ALA A 211 46.62 -37.70 25.47
CA ALA A 211 47.22 -38.89 24.88
C ALA A 211 48.73 -38.72 24.61
N GLU A 212 49.16 -37.55 24.12
CA GLU A 212 50.59 -37.25 23.96
C GLU A 212 51.33 -37.13 25.30
N ALA A 213 50.72 -36.51 26.32
CA ALA A 213 51.31 -36.42 27.66
C ALA A 213 51.42 -37.79 28.36
N GLY A 214 50.49 -38.71 28.11
CA GLY A 214 50.55 -40.09 28.59
C GLY A 214 51.58 -40.96 27.85
N GLY A 215 51.91 -40.62 26.60
CA GLY A 215 52.95 -41.29 25.81
C GLY A 215 54.38 -40.91 26.22
N ALA A 216 54.60 -39.67 26.67
CA ALA A 216 55.91 -39.22 27.15
C ALA A 216 56.29 -39.79 28.53
N GLY A 217 55.32 -40.18 29.36
CA GLY A 217 55.57 -40.77 30.69
C GLY A 217 55.96 -42.26 30.68
N ALA A 218 55.90 -42.94 29.53
CA ALA A 218 56.23 -44.37 29.41
C ALA A 218 57.65 -44.63 28.87
N ALA A 219 58.41 -43.58 28.53
CA ALA A 219 59.77 -43.71 27.99
C ALA A 219 60.91 -43.45 29.01
N ASP A 220 60.58 -43.15 30.27
CA ASP A 220 61.54 -42.73 31.31
C ASP A 220 61.56 -43.69 32.54
N ALA A 221 61.27 -44.98 32.32
CA ALA A 221 61.39 -46.02 33.33
C ALA A 221 62.07 -47.26 32.73
N GLU A 222 63.38 -47.15 32.49
CA GLU A 222 64.31 -48.28 32.30
C GLU A 222 65.36 -48.28 33.42
#